data_AF-A0A7C4YDQ7-F1
#
_entry.id   AF-A0A7C4YDQ7-F1
#
_cell.length_a   1.000
_cell.length_b   1.000
_cell.length_c   1.000
_cell.angle_alpha   90.00
_cell.angle_beta   90.00
_cell.angle_gamma   90.00
#
_symmetry.space_group_name_H-M   'P 1'
#
loop_
_entity.id
_entity.type
_entity.pdbx_description
1 polymer ?
#
loop_
_entity_poly.entity_id
_entity_poly.type
_entity_poly.pdbx_seq_one_letter_code
_entity_poly.pdbx_strand_id
1 'polypeptide(L)' 'MKITSSAFQHNTMIPAKYTCEGMDINPPLLVEDIPEKTKSLV' A
#
# COMPACT_ATOMS: atom_id res chain seq x y z
N MET A 1 -13.92 -2.65 -2.04
CA MET A 1 -12.63 -2.35 -1.39
C MET A 1 -11.52 -2.52 -2.40
N LYS A 2 -10.64 -1.53 -2.46
CA LYS A 2 -9.45 -1.53 -3.31
C LYS A 2 -8.27 -0.97 -2.52
N ILE A 3 -7.10 -1.59 -2.62
CA ILE A 3 -5.87 -1.13 -1.98
C ILE A 3 -4.85 -0.84 -3.08
N THR A 4 -4.26 0.36 -3.06
CA THR A 4 -3.25 0.79 -4.02
C THR A 4 -2.08 1.48 -3.32
N SER A 5 -0.96 1.61 -4.02
CA SER A 5 0.17 2.45 -3.61
C SER A 5 0.52 3.39 -4.74
N SER A 6 0.83 4.64 -4.43
CA SER A 6 1.38 5.57 -5.43
C SER A 6 2.82 5.23 -5.82
N ALA A 7 3.49 4.33 -5.09
CA ALA A 7 4.88 3.96 -5.33
C ALA A 7 5.05 2.84 -6.37
N PHE A 8 4.04 1.99 -6.59
CA PHE A 8 4.12 0.85 -7.51
C PHE A 8 2.74 0.35 -7.94
N GLN A 9 2.69 -0.35 -9.07
CA GLN A 9 1.47 -0.99 -9.58
C GLN A 9 1.29 -2.41 -9.03
N HIS A 10 0.06 -2.91 -9.07
CA HIS A 10 -0.22 -4.30 -8.68
C HIS A 10 0.60 -5.29 -9.53
N ASN A 11 1.18 -6.30 -8.87
CA ASN A 11 2.07 -7.31 -9.48
C ASN A 11 3.34 -6.75 -10.14
N THR A 12 3.80 -5.58 -9.71
CA THR A 12 5.10 -5.03 -10.14
C THR A 12 6.09 -5.01 -8.98
N MET A 13 7.37 -4.77 -9.31
CA MET A 13 8.43 -4.67 -8.32
C MET A 13 8.22 -3.48 -7.39
N ILE A 14 8.42 -3.70 -6.10
CA ILE A 14 8.44 -2.64 -5.08
C ILE A 14 9.77 -1.87 -5.23
N PRO A 15 9.76 -0.52 -5.26
CA PRO A 15 10.99 0.27 -5.33
C PRO A 15 11.91 -0.03 -4.14
N ALA A 16 13.22 -0.19 -4.40
CA ALA A 16 14.22 -0.54 -3.39
C ALA A 16 14.17 0.36 -2.14
N LYS A 17 13.78 1.63 -2.28
CA LYS A 17 13.52 2.56 -1.17
C LYS A 17 12.69 1.94 -0.03
N TYR A 18 11.73 1.10 -0.36
CA TYR A 18 10.77 0.49 0.58
C TYR A 18 11.09 -0.98 0.91
N THR A 19 12.28 -1.45 0.55
CA THR A 19 12.76 -2.81 0.88
C THR A 19 13.90 -2.72 1.90
N CYS A 20 14.31 -3.87 2.45
CA CYS A 20 15.46 -3.96 3.36
C CYS A 20 16.81 -3.61 2.72
N GLU A 21 16.87 -3.55 1.38
CA GLU A 21 18.06 -3.10 0.63
C GLU A 21 18.13 -1.57 0.52
N GLY A 22 17.03 -0.86 0.79
CA GLY A 22 16.97 0.59 0.77
C GLY A 22 16.80 1.19 2.15
N MET A 23 15.77 2.03 2.32
CA MET A 23 15.57 2.75 3.58
C MET A 23 14.72 1.95 4.59
N ASP A 24 14.20 0.79 4.19
CA ASP A 24 13.38 -0.08 5.04
C ASP A 24 12.20 0.66 5.69
N ILE A 25 11.56 1.56 4.91
CA ILE A 25 10.37 2.30 5.32
C ILE A 25 9.14 1.79 4.58
N ASN A 26 7.95 2.01 5.17
CA ASN A 26 6.70 1.57 4.56
C ASN A 26 6.34 2.40 3.31
N PRO A 27 5.86 1.77 2.22
CA PRO A 27 5.30 2.48 1.09
C PRO A 27 3.99 3.17 1.45
N PRO A 28 3.60 4.25 0.75
CA PRO A 28 2.29 4.86 0.93
C PRO A 28 1.20 3.88 0.50
N LEU A 29 0.16 3.70 1.31
CA LEU A 29 -1.00 2.87 0.98
C LEU A 29 -2.25 3.75 0.94
N LEU A 30 -3.11 3.48 -0.04
CA LEU A 30 -4.42 4.10 -0.20
C LEU A 30 -5.48 3.00 -0.22
N VAL A 31 -6.48 3.13 0.66
CA VAL A 31 -7.63 2.22 0.74
C VAL A 31 -8.88 2.96 0.29
N GLU A 32 -9.56 2.41 -0.71
CA GLU A 32 -10.75 2.98 -1.34
C GLU A 32 -11.90 1.95 -1.35
N ASP A 33 -13.10 2.38 -1.72
CA ASP A 33 -14.31 1.55 -1.79
C ASP A 33 -14.59 0.80 -0.47
N ILE A 34 -14.47 1.51 0.65
CA ILE A 34 -14.69 0.97 2.01
C ILE A 34 -16.20 0.83 2.25
N PRO A 35 -16.70 -0.37 2.63
CA PRO A 35 -18.11 -0.55 2.97
C PRO A 35 -18.55 0.34 4.14
N GLU A 36 -19.77 0.87 4.07
CA GLU A 36 -20.32 1.84 5.05
C GLU A 36 -20.25 1.36 6.51
N LYS A 37 -20.44 0.05 6.74
CA LYS A 37 -20.45 -0.53 8.10
C LYS A 37 -19.07 -0.96 8.61
N THR A 38 -18.00 -0.53 7.95
CA THR A 38 -16.62 -0.88 8.36
C THR A 38 -16.30 -0.22 9.69
N LYS A 39 -15.96 -1.05 10.70
CA LYS A 39 -15.61 -0.56 12.04
C LYS A 39 -14.14 -0.16 12.16
N SER A 40 -13.26 -0.84 11.42
CA SER A 40 -11.83 -0.62 11.42
C SER A 40 -11.20 -1.17 10.15
N LEU A 41 -10.07 -0.58 9.75
CA LEU A 41 -9.13 -1.14 8.77
C LEU A 41 -7.86 -1.53 9.55
N VAL A 42 -7.34 -2.73 9.28
CA VAL A 42 -6.13 -3.28 9.91
C VAL A 42 -5.22 -3.89 8.87
#